data_AF-A0A1Y3S985-F1
#
_entry.id   AF-A0A1Y3S985-F1
#
_cell.length_a   1.000
_cell.length_b   1.000
_cell.length_c   1.000
_cell.angle_alpha   90.00
_cell.angle_beta   90.00
_cell.angle_gamma   90.00
#
_symmetry.space_group_name_H-M   'P 1'
#
loop_
_entity.id
_entity.type
_entity.pdbx_description
1 polymer ?
#
loop_
_entity_poly.entity_id
_entity_poly.type
_entity_poly.pdbx_seq_one_letter_code
_entity_poly.pdbx_strand_id
1 'polypeptide(L)'
;MFITIKNKEYELKFDLAFIRRLNEQQGLVYNQVNIGSAVEKTMPGVMSHDFAILADYVLCANEKLTRKLVDKYIEDLAVEDEEGKALDEFADKLTDAIKHGVMTRVPFNKVEKAIKKAQA
;
A
#
# COMPACT_ATOMS: atom_id res chain seq x y z
N MET A 1 -2.06 8.60 7.24
CA MET A 1 -2.51 7.71 8.34
C MET A 1 -1.34 7.46 9.28
N PHE A 2 -1.58 6.98 10.49
CA PHE A 2 -0.52 6.63 11.44
C PHE A 2 -0.55 5.14 11.76
N ILE A 3 0.61 4.54 11.96
CA ILE A 3 0.77 3.19 12.49
C ILE A 3 1.70 3.20 13.70
N THR A 4 1.55 2.24 14.59
CA THR A 4 2.41 2.09 15.77
C THR A 4 3.22 0.81 15.64
N ILE A 5 4.55 0.94 15.63
CA ILE A 5 5.48 -0.18 15.63
C ILE A 5 6.40 -0.01 16.84
N LYS A 6 6.41 -1.00 17.75
CA LYS A 6 7.23 -0.99 18.98
C LYS A 6 7.05 0.28 19.82
N ASN A 7 5.80 0.66 20.10
CA ASN A 7 5.43 1.86 20.86
C ASN A 7 5.90 3.19 20.25
N LYS A 8 6.29 3.19 18.97
CA LYS A 8 6.62 4.41 18.24
C LYS A 8 5.62 4.60 17.10
N GLU A 9 5.09 5.81 17.03
CA GLU A 9 4.15 6.20 16.00
C GLU A 9 4.90 6.63 14.73
N TYR A 10 4.42 6.16 13.58
CA TYR A 10 4.95 6.47 12.26
C TYR A 10 3.83 7.00 11.38
N GLU A 11 4.01 8.21 10.86
CA GLU A 11 3.13 8.78 9.84
C GLU A 11 3.40 8.12 8.48
N LEU A 12 2.38 7.53 7.88
CA LEU A 12 2.42 7.05 6.50
C LEU A 12 1.92 8.15 5.57
N LYS A 13 2.81 8.61 4.69
CA LYS A 13 2.58 9.70 3.73
C LYS A 13 2.40 9.14 2.33
N PHE A 14 1.28 9.46 1.68
CA PHE A 14 0.96 9.08 0.30
C PHE A 14 1.22 10.24 -0.67
N ASP A 15 2.43 10.78 -0.60
CA ASP A 15 2.89 11.93 -1.37
C ASP A 15 3.71 11.51 -2.61
N LEU A 16 4.40 12.48 -3.23
CA LEU A 16 5.22 12.19 -4.41
C LEU A 16 6.41 11.30 -4.10
N ALA A 17 6.97 11.36 -2.89
CA ALA A 17 8.08 10.51 -2.49
C ALA A 17 7.63 9.06 -2.31
N PHE A 18 6.42 8.84 -1.80
CA PHE A 18 5.76 7.53 -1.82
C PHE A 18 5.61 7.00 -3.24
N ILE A 19 5.07 7.80 -4.17
CA ILE A 19 4.88 7.37 -5.57
C ILE A 19 6.21 6.99 -6.24
N ARG A 20 7.27 7.77 -6.02
CA ARG A 20 8.61 7.48 -6.57
C ARG A 20 9.14 6.16 -6.05
N ARG A 21 9.15 5.96 -4.73
CA ARG A 21 9.64 4.74 -4.08
C ARG A 21 8.83 3.51 -4.52
N LEU A 22 7.51 3.64 -4.57
CA LEU A 22 6.65 2.55 -5.03
C LEU A 22 6.88 2.23 -6.51
N ASN A 23 7.06 3.24 -7.37
CA ASN A 23 7.42 3.01 -8.77
C ASN A 23 8.78 2.34 -8.93
N GLU A 24 9.79 2.73 -8.16
CA GLU A 24 11.12 2.09 -8.19
C GLU A 24 11.04 0.59 -7.88
N GLN A 25 10.19 0.19 -6.94
CA GLN A 25 10.05 -1.20 -6.52
C GLN A 25 9.06 -2.01 -7.38
N GLN A 26 7.91 -1.42 -7.69
CA GLN A 26 6.75 -2.14 -8.22
C GLN A 26 6.24 -1.58 -9.56
N GLY A 27 6.92 -0.57 -10.12
CA GLY A 27 6.56 0.04 -11.41
C GLY A 27 6.59 -0.93 -12.56
N LEU A 28 5.88 -0.58 -13.63
CA LEU A 28 5.93 -1.31 -14.88
C LEU A 28 7.24 -0.97 -15.59
N VAL A 29 8.05 -2.00 -15.87
CA VAL A 29 9.29 -1.85 -16.64
C VAL A 29 9.04 -2.35 -18.06
N TYR A 30 9.26 -1.48 -19.04
CA TYR A 30 9.19 -1.79 -20.47
C TYR A 30 10.48 -1.35 -21.15
N ASN A 31 11.16 -2.26 -21.85
CA ASN A 31 12.44 -2.01 -22.49
C ASN A 31 13.47 -1.32 -21.58
N GLN A 32 13.62 -1.82 -20.34
CA GLN A 32 14.51 -1.27 -19.29
C GLN A 32 14.14 0.14 -18.79
N VAL A 33 13.03 0.71 -19.25
CA VAL A 33 12.50 1.98 -18.77
C VAL A 33 11.36 1.71 -17.80
N ASN A 34 11.44 2.28 -16.60
CA ASN A 34 10.34 2.28 -15.65
C ASN A 34 9.34 3.38 -16.04
N ILE A 35 8.15 2.98 -16.46
CA ILE A 35 7.10 3.91 -16.90
C ILE A 35 6.11 4.24 -15.77
N GLY A 36 6.37 3.77 -14.56
CA GLY A 36 5.54 4.01 -13.38
C GLY A 36 4.32 3.07 -13.31
N SER A 37 3.17 3.61 -12.91
CA SER A 37 1.92 2.88 -12.71
C SER A 37 1.92 1.81 -11.61
N ALA A 38 2.83 1.90 -10.64
CA ALA A 38 2.89 0.93 -9.55
C ALA A 38 1.60 0.94 -8.71
N VAL A 39 1.02 2.11 -8.45
CA VAL A 39 -0.25 2.22 -7.71
C VAL A 39 -1.35 1.46 -8.46
N GLU A 40 -1.53 1.72 -9.76
CA GLU A 40 -2.56 1.04 -10.54
C GLU A 40 -2.37 -0.48 -10.59
N LYS A 41 -1.12 -0.94 -10.69
CA LYS A 41 -0.77 -2.36 -10.74
C LYS A 41 -1.00 -3.08 -9.41
N THR A 42 -0.71 -2.44 -8.29
CA THR A 42 -0.66 -3.08 -6.97
C THR A 42 -1.90 -2.85 -6.12
N MET A 43 -2.73 -1.85 -6.43
CA MET A 43 -3.96 -1.57 -5.67
C MET A 43 -4.90 -2.77 -5.52
N PRO A 44 -5.11 -3.63 -6.53
CA PRO A 44 -5.93 -4.83 -6.35
C PRO A 44 -5.40 -5.75 -5.24
N GLY A 45 -4.09 -5.82 -5.07
CA GLY A 45 -3.45 -6.59 -3.99
C GLY A 45 -3.67 -5.97 -2.61
N VAL A 46 -3.68 -4.65 -2.51
CA VAL A 46 -4.07 -3.95 -1.26
C VAL A 46 -5.52 -4.31 -0.90
N MET A 47 -6.43 -4.26 -1.87
CA MET A 47 -7.86 -4.59 -1.68
C MET A 47 -8.11 -6.07 -1.40
N SER A 48 -7.20 -6.96 -1.81
CA SER A 48 -7.28 -8.40 -1.57
C SER A 48 -6.40 -8.88 -0.42
N HIS A 49 -5.91 -7.97 0.43
CA HIS A 49 -5.11 -8.28 1.62
C HIS A 49 -3.79 -9.04 1.32
N ASP A 50 -3.16 -8.75 0.18
CA ASP A 50 -1.84 -9.33 -0.12
C ASP A 50 -0.78 -8.73 0.82
N PHE A 51 -0.23 -9.58 1.71
CA PHE A 51 0.73 -9.17 2.74
C PHE A 51 1.98 -8.47 2.19
N ALA A 52 2.52 -8.95 1.06
CA ALA A 52 3.73 -8.38 0.49
C ALA A 52 3.46 -6.97 -0.06
N ILE A 53 2.31 -6.80 -0.70
CA ILE A 53 1.88 -5.50 -1.22
C ILE A 53 1.55 -4.54 -0.07
N LEU A 54 0.87 -4.99 0.98
CA LEU A 54 0.61 -4.18 2.17
C LEU A 54 1.92 -3.70 2.82
N ALA A 55 2.92 -4.59 2.96
CA ALA A 55 4.25 -4.25 3.46
C ALA A 55 4.96 -3.22 2.56
N ASP A 56 4.95 -3.40 1.24
CA ASP A 56 5.58 -2.48 0.30
C ASP A 56 4.98 -1.08 0.38
N TYR A 57 3.66 -0.97 0.57
CA TYR A 57 3.00 0.32 0.75
C TYR A 57 3.42 1.02 2.03
N VAL A 58 3.47 0.30 3.16
CA VAL A 58 3.92 0.86 4.44
C VAL A 58 5.37 1.34 4.35
N LEU A 59 6.25 0.51 3.78
CA LEU A 59 7.66 0.82 3.59
C LEU A 59 7.83 2.06 2.69
N CYS A 60 7.12 2.12 1.58
CA CYS A 60 7.18 3.25 0.66
C CYS A 60 6.55 4.51 1.26
N ALA A 61 5.65 4.41 2.24
CA ALA A 61 4.98 5.56 2.83
C ALA A 61 5.77 6.23 3.96
N ASN A 62 6.85 5.60 4.46
CA ASN A 62 7.68 6.16 5.53
C ASN A 62 9.16 5.78 5.38
N GLU A 63 10.02 6.78 5.16
CA GLU A 63 11.48 6.60 4.96
C GLU A 63 12.25 6.11 6.18
N LYS A 64 11.69 6.25 7.38
CA LYS A 64 12.33 5.87 8.64
C LYS A 64 12.08 4.39 8.96
N LEU A 65 11.15 3.75 8.26
CA LEU A 65 10.88 2.34 8.41
C LEU A 65 11.89 1.52 7.62
N THR A 66 12.27 0.38 8.20
CA THR A 66 13.12 -0.61 7.51
C THR A 66 12.26 -1.79 7.10
N ARG A 67 12.66 -2.48 6.02
CA ARG A 67 11.96 -3.67 5.53
C ARG A 67 11.67 -4.67 6.66
N LYS A 68 12.69 -4.99 7.46
CA LYS A 68 12.59 -5.89 8.61
C LYS A 68 11.55 -5.46 9.65
N LEU A 69 11.40 -4.16 9.91
CA LEU A 69 10.40 -3.66 10.86
C LEU A 69 8.98 -3.76 10.30
N VAL A 70 8.83 -3.49 9.00
CA VAL A 70 7.53 -3.55 8.33
C VAL A 70 7.07 -4.99 8.16
N ASP A 71 7.95 -5.87 7.68
CA ASP A 71 7.64 -7.30 7.53
C ASP A 71 7.19 -7.89 8.86
N LYS A 72 7.95 -7.62 9.93
CA LYS A 72 7.56 -8.05 11.28
C LYS A 72 6.21 -7.46 11.73
N TYR A 73 5.94 -6.19 11.43
CA TYR A 73 4.65 -5.58 11.78
C TYR A 73 3.47 -6.26 11.08
N ILE A 74 3.63 -6.62 9.79
CA ILE A 74 2.59 -7.34 9.03
C ILE A 74 2.46 -8.78 9.53
N GLU A 75 3.57 -9.46 9.85
CA GLU A 75 3.56 -10.80 10.48
C GLU A 75 2.86 -10.78 11.85
N ASP A 76 3.20 -9.82 12.71
CA ASP A 76 2.61 -9.68 14.04
C ASP A 76 1.10 -9.39 13.91
N LEU A 77 0.68 -8.51 12.98
CA LEU A 77 -0.73 -8.29 12.66
C LEU A 77 -1.44 -9.58 12.22
N ALA A 78 -0.83 -10.37 11.35
CA ALA A 78 -1.44 -11.61 10.86
C ALA A 78 -1.54 -12.70 11.95
N VAL A 79 -0.60 -12.72 12.90
CA VAL A 79 -0.62 -13.67 14.03
C VAL A 79 -1.64 -13.29 15.09
N GLU A 80 -1.79 -12.00 15.37
CA GLU A 80 -2.74 -11.48 16.37
C GLU A 80 -4.20 -11.51 15.86
N ASP A 81 -4.40 -11.71 14.55
CA ASP A 81 -5.68 -11.62 13.88
C ASP A 81 -6.35 -12.98 13.67
N GLU A 82 -6.82 -13.61 14.75
CA GLU A 82 -7.49 -14.91 14.73
C GLU A 82 -8.73 -14.97 13.81
N GLU A 83 -9.37 -13.82 13.56
CA GLU A 83 -10.61 -13.70 12.77
C GLU A 83 -10.42 -12.95 11.43
N GLY A 84 -9.22 -12.48 11.09
CA GLY A 84 -8.94 -11.70 9.88
C GLY A 84 -9.40 -10.22 9.91
N LYS A 85 -9.95 -9.76 11.02
CA LYS A 85 -10.52 -8.41 11.17
C LYS A 85 -9.47 -7.31 11.26
N ALA A 86 -8.36 -7.56 11.96
CA ALA A 86 -7.34 -6.54 12.15
C ALA A 86 -6.63 -6.22 10.82
N LEU A 87 -6.41 -7.23 10.00
CA LEU A 87 -5.87 -7.12 8.65
C LEU A 87 -6.85 -6.42 7.71
N ASP A 88 -8.12 -6.81 7.74
CA ASP A 88 -9.18 -6.16 6.96
C ASP A 88 -9.26 -4.67 7.30
N GLU A 89 -9.33 -4.34 8.60
CA GLU A 89 -9.33 -2.94 9.05
C GLU A 89 -8.08 -2.17 8.62
N PHE A 90 -6.92 -2.83 8.64
CA PHE A 90 -5.67 -2.20 8.23
C PHE A 90 -5.67 -1.91 6.73
N ALA A 91 -6.08 -2.88 5.90
CA ALA A 91 -6.18 -2.71 4.45
C ALA A 91 -7.24 -1.67 4.08
N ASP A 92 -8.37 -1.62 4.78
CA ASP A 92 -9.40 -0.61 4.60
C ASP A 92 -8.88 0.80 4.93
N LYS A 93 -8.20 0.97 6.06
CA LYS A 93 -7.58 2.24 6.46
C LYS A 93 -6.52 2.68 5.43
N LEU A 94 -5.74 1.73 4.92
CA LEU A 94 -4.73 1.99 3.90
C LEU A 94 -5.39 2.41 2.58
N THR A 95 -6.41 1.68 2.15
CA THR A 95 -7.22 1.95 0.94
C THR A 95 -7.85 3.34 1.02
N ASP A 96 -8.45 3.70 2.16
CA ASP A 96 -9.05 5.02 2.37
C ASP A 96 -8.00 6.13 2.31
N ALA A 97 -6.85 5.95 2.96
CA ALA A 97 -5.77 6.92 2.94
C ALA A 97 -5.21 7.14 1.53
N ILE A 98 -5.12 6.09 0.72
CA ILE A 98 -4.71 6.17 -0.70
C ILE A 98 -5.79 6.87 -1.53
N LYS A 99 -7.06 6.51 -1.34
CA LYS A 99 -8.21 7.11 -2.05
C LYS A 99 -8.28 8.62 -1.82
N HIS A 100 -7.97 9.08 -0.62
CA HIS A 100 -8.00 10.49 -0.25
C HIS A 100 -6.65 11.21 -0.40
N GLY A 101 -5.57 10.49 -0.68
CA GLY A 101 -4.24 11.07 -0.90
C GLY A 101 -4.15 11.89 -2.18
N VAL A 102 -3.48 13.05 -2.11
CA VAL A 102 -3.38 14.02 -3.22
C VAL A 102 -2.76 13.37 -4.48
N MET A 103 -1.71 12.57 -4.29
CA MET A 103 -0.96 11.95 -5.40
C MET A 103 -1.50 10.57 -5.79
N THR A 104 -2.31 9.95 -4.93
CA THR A 104 -2.80 8.57 -5.09
C THR A 104 -4.27 8.48 -5.51
N ARG A 105 -5.06 9.54 -5.33
CA ARG A 105 -6.49 9.55 -5.68
C ARG A 105 -6.76 9.29 -7.17
N VAL A 106 -6.00 9.91 -8.07
CA VAL A 106 -6.17 9.74 -9.52
C VAL A 106 -5.90 8.30 -9.95
N PRO A 107 -4.74 7.69 -9.63
CA PRO A 107 -4.50 6.28 -9.98
C PRO A 107 -5.50 5.34 -9.30
N PHE A 108 -5.87 5.57 -8.03
CA PHE A 108 -6.90 4.80 -7.34
C PHE A 108 -8.23 4.78 -8.11
N ASN A 109 -8.74 5.95 -8.50
CA ASN A 109 -10.01 6.06 -9.23
C ASN A 109 -9.98 5.35 -10.58
N LYS A 110 -8.81 5.24 -11.23
CA LYS A 110 -8.67 4.48 -12.48
C LYS A 110 -8.84 2.98 -12.21
N VAL A 111 -8.22 2.46 -11.16
CA VAL A 111 -8.36 1.04 -10.76
C VAL A 111 -9.80 0.74 -10.39
N GLU A 112 -10.41 1.55 -9.54
CA GLU A 112 -11.79 1.34 -9.10
C GLU A 112 -12.76 1.29 -10.29
N LYS A 113 -12.60 2.19 -11.27
CA LYS A 113 -13.39 2.16 -12.51
C LYS A 113 -13.14 0.91 -13.35
N ALA A 114 -11.90 0.43 -13.42
CA ALA A 114 -11.56 -0.78 -14.17
C ALA A 114 -12.19 -2.02 -13.52
N ILE A 115 -12.12 -2.14 -12.20
CA ILE A 115 -12.74 -3.24 -11.44
C ILE A 115 -14.26 -3.23 -11.64
N LYS A 116 -14.92 -2.07 -11.47
CA LYS A 116 -16.38 -1.94 -11.68
C LYS A 116 -16.80 -2.34 -13.09
N LYS A 117 -15.98 -2.06 -14.11
CA LYS A 117 -16.24 -2.48 -15.49
C LYS A 117 -16.05 -3.98 -15.71
N ALA A 118 -15.12 -4.62 -15.00
CA ALA A 118 -14.86 -6.05 -15.12
C ALA A 118 -15.93 -6.91 -14.42
N GLN A 119 -16.68 -6.32 -13.48
CA GLN A 119 -17.76 -6.97 -12.73
C GLN A 119 -19.15 -6.77 -13.37
N ALA A 120 -19.26 -5.96 -14.43
CA ALA A 120 -20.49 -5.65 -15.15
C ALA A 120 -20.58 -6.44 -16.46
#